data_AF-A0A1E7XXX1-F1
#
_entry.id   AF-A0A1E7XXX1-F1
#
_cell.length_a   1.000
_cell.length_b   1.000
_cell.length_c   1.000
_cell.angle_alpha   90.00
_cell.angle_beta   90.00
_cell.angle_gamma   90.00
#
_symmetry.space_group_name_H-M   'P 1'
#
loop_
_entity.id
_entity.type
_entity.pdbx_description
1 polymer ?
#
loop_
_entity_poly.entity_id
_entity_poly.type
_entity_poly.pdbx_seq_one_letter_code
_entity_poly.pdbx_strand_id
1 'polypeptide(L)' 'MTDWTRFEPEALEGRTAHAHTVEGTCVTGRLARVAGPIDQLVFEGVLQPVLLRLHGGRWRLAGGWHNLEIL' A
#
# COMPACT_ATOMS: atom_id res chain seq x y z
N MET A 1 3.10 -7.14 -13.34
CA MET A 1 2.19 -6.74 -12.25
C MET A 1 1.78 -7.97 -11.47
N THR A 2 2.04 -7.96 -10.17
CA THR A 2 1.75 -9.07 -9.25
C THR A 2 0.84 -8.57 -8.13
N ASP A 3 -0.18 -9.35 -7.80
CA ASP A 3 -1.06 -9.06 -6.66
C ASP A 3 -0.25 -8.94 -5.36
N TRP A 4 -0.40 -7.83 -4.66
CA TRP A 4 0.31 -7.51 -3.42
C TRP A 4 0.01 -8.50 -2.29
N THR A 5 -1.15 -9.17 -2.31
CA THR A 5 -1.57 -10.13 -1.27
C THR A 5 -0.69 -11.40 -1.23
N ARG A 6 0.16 -11.60 -2.24
CA ARG A 6 1.10 -12.72 -2.33
C ARG A 6 2.43 -12.46 -1.63
N PHE A 7 2.67 -11.25 -1.15
CA PHE A 7 3.92 -10.87 -0.52
C PHE A 7 3.76 -10.82 0.99
N GLU A 8 4.81 -11.24 1.70
CA GLU A 8 4.95 -10.86 3.09
C GLU A 8 5.05 -9.33 3.19
N PRO A 9 4.45 -8.70 4.21
CA PRO A 9 4.33 -7.25 4.20
C PRO A 9 5.65 -6.50 4.29
N GLU A 10 6.62 -7.06 5.01
CA GLU A 10 7.97 -6.53 5.09
C GLU A 10 8.67 -6.55 3.72
N ALA A 11 8.22 -7.39 2.78
CA ALA A 11 8.73 -7.46 1.41
C ALA A 11 8.08 -6.44 0.45
N LEU A 12 7.06 -5.70 0.90
CA LEU A 12 6.40 -4.65 0.12
C LEU A 12 7.13 -3.30 0.22
N GLU A 13 7.81 -3.05 1.35
CA GLU A 13 8.57 -1.82 1.56
C GLU A 13 9.69 -1.66 0.51
N GLY A 14 9.81 -0.46 -0.07
CA GLY A 14 10.78 -0.14 -1.10
C GLY A 14 10.44 -0.63 -2.51
N ARG A 15 9.36 -1.41 -2.69
CA ARG A 15 8.91 -1.83 -4.02
C ARG A 15 8.19 -0.73 -4.77
N THR A 16 8.34 -0.73 -6.09
CA THR A 16 7.50 0.08 -6.96
C THR A 16 6.15 -0.62 -7.13
N ALA A 17 5.09 0.15 -7.02
CA ALA A 17 3.74 -0.34 -7.20
C ALA A 17 2.89 0.65 -7.99
N HIS A 18 1.76 0.13 -8.46
CA HIS A 18 0.73 0.85 -9.19
C HIS A 18 -0.59 0.67 -8.45
N ALA A 19 -1.31 1.75 -8.19
CA ALA A 19 -2.60 1.69 -7.51
C ALA A 19 -3.60 2.66 -8.12
N HIS A 20 -4.86 2.24 -8.13
CA HIS A 20 -5.98 3.10 -8.50
C HIS A 20 -6.77 3.49 -7.26
N THR A 21 -7.11 4.78 -7.15
CA THR A 21 -8.11 5.24 -6.19
C THR A 21 -9.50 4.84 -6.64
N VAL A 22 -10.46 4.82 -5.71
CA VAL A 22 -11.88 4.57 -6.03
C VAL A 22 -12.47 5.60 -6.99
N GLU A 23 -11.89 6.81 -7.06
CA GLU A 23 -12.30 7.89 -7.95
C GLU A 23 -11.61 7.84 -9.33
N GLY A 24 -10.74 6.85 -9.57
CA GLY A 24 -10.08 6.64 -10.86
C GLY A 24 -8.70 7.32 -11.01
N THR A 25 -8.19 7.97 -9.97
CA THR A 25 -6.82 8.50 -9.97
C THR A 25 -5.82 7.35 -9.92
N CYS A 26 -4.81 7.40 -10.78
CA CYS A 26 -3.73 6.43 -10.80
C CYS A 26 -2.50 6.99 -10.11
N VAL A 27 -1.90 6.19 -9.22
CA VAL A 27 -0.62 6.50 -8.57
C VAL A 27 0.38 5.39 -8.88
N THR A 28 1.57 5.79 -9.33
CA THR A 28 2.71 4.89 -9.48
C THR A 28 3.86 5.44 -8.69
N GLY A 29 4.48 4.62 -7.85
CA GLY A 29 5.57 5.07 -7.01
C GLY A 29 6.15 3.97 -6.15
N ARG A 30 7.17 4.32 -5.37
CA ARG A 30 7.77 3.44 -4.39
C ARG A 30 6.96 3.43 -3.09
N LEU A 31 6.80 2.26 -2.49
CA LEU A 31 6.15 2.11 -1.19
C LEU A 31 7.14 2.40 -0.06
N ALA A 32 6.73 3.23 0.90
CA ALA A 32 7.47 3.54 2.12
C ALA A 32 6.65 3.15 3.34
N ARG A 33 7.30 2.55 4.34
CA ARG A 33 6.66 2.21 5.61
C ARG A 33 6.62 3.41 6.54
N VAL A 34 5.46 3.63 7.14
CA VAL A 34 5.27 4.59 8.23
C VAL A 34 4.86 3.80 9.47
N ALA A 35 5.77 3.70 10.43
CA ALA A 35 5.53 3.02 11.70
C ALA A 35 4.71 3.92 12.65
N GLY A 36 3.79 3.32 13.41
CA GLY A 36 2.96 4.04 14.37
C GLY A 36 1.99 3.13 15.13
N PRO A 37 0.97 3.69 15.80
CA PRO A 37 -0.08 2.90 16.44
C PRO A 37 -0.80 1.95 15.48
N ILE A 38 -0.80 2.31 14.20
CA ILE A 38 -1.21 1.49 13.06
C ILE A 38 -0.09 1.61 12.05
N ASP A 39 0.55 0.48 11.70
CA ASP A 39 1.57 0.45 10.64
C ASP A 39 0.90 0.71 9.28
N GLN A 40 1.57 1.50 8.44
CA GLN A 40 1.04 1.92 7.15
C GLN A 40 2.09 1.78 6.06
N LEU A 41 1.63 1.54 4.83
CA LEU A 41 2.43 1.75 3.62
C LEU A 41 1.80 2.91 2.85
N VAL A 42 2.65 3.84 2.46
CA VAL A 42 2.31 5.00 1.64
C VAL A 42 3.13 4.96 0.36
N PHE A 43 2.68 5.64 -0.69
CA PHE A 43 3.60 5.98 -1.78
C PHE A 43 4.50 7.13 -1.34
N GLU A 44 5.78 7.10 -1.70
CA GLU A 44 6.70 8.23 -1.46
C GLU A 44 6.10 9.54 -2.01
N GLY A 45 6.01 10.57 -1.15
CA GLY A 45 5.40 11.85 -1.48
C GLY A 45 3.86 11.90 -1.39
N VAL A 46 3.20 10.79 -1.05
CA VAL A 46 1.73 10.72 -0.88
C VAL A 46 1.40 10.49 0.60
N LEU A 47 0.69 11.43 1.22
CA LEU A 47 0.35 11.36 2.65
C LEU A 47 -0.77 10.36 2.98
N GLN A 48 -1.48 9.87 1.97
CA GLN A 48 -2.57 8.92 2.15
C GLN A 48 -2.04 7.48 2.11
N PRO A 49 -2.32 6.65 3.13
CA PRO A 49 -1.90 5.25 3.15
C PRO A 49 -2.62 4.44 2.09
N VAL A 50 -1.89 3.54 1.44
CA VAL A 50 -2.43 2.55 0.50
C VAL A 50 -2.72 1.22 1.19
N LEU A 51 -1.87 0.80 2.12
CA LEU A 51 -2.11 -0.36 2.97
C LEU A 51 -2.04 0.03 4.46
N LEU A 52 -2.87 -0.61 5.27
CA LEU A 52 -2.92 -0.46 6.73
C LEU A 52 -2.78 -1.83 7.39
N ARG A 53 -1.98 -1.92 8.45
CA ARG A 53 -1.89 -3.11 9.31
C ARG A 53 -2.67 -2.87 10.60
N LEU A 54 -3.87 -3.43 10.69
CA LEU A 54 -4.67 -3.34 11.90
C LEU A 54 -4.23 -4.38 12.95
N HIS A 55 -4.76 -4.24 14.16
CA HIS A 55 -4.64 -5.26 15.20
C HIS A 55 -5.00 -6.65 14.66
N GLY A 56 -4.15 -7.65 14.91
CA GLY A 56 -4.22 -8.97 14.27
C GLY A 56 -3.23 -9.17 13.12
N GLY A 57 -2.44 -8.15 12.78
CA GLY A 57 -1.21 -8.28 11.99
C GLY A 57 -1.41 -8.43 10.48
N ARG A 58 -2.65 -8.48 9.99
CA ARG A 58 -2.97 -8.53 8.56
C ARG A 58 -3.01 -7.14 7.95
N TRP A 59 -2.50 -7.04 6.74
CA TRP A 59 -2.58 -5.84 5.93
C TRP A 59 -3.91 -5.81 5.17
N ARG A 60 -4.43 -4.61 4.99
CA ARG A 60 -5.64 -4.35 4.21
C ARG A 60 -5.43 -3.14 3.32
N LEU A 61 -6.11 -3.14 2.18
CA LEU A 61 -6.24 -1.96 1.34
C LEU A 61 -6.98 -0.85 2.11
N ALA A 62 -6.44 0.35 2.09
CA ALA A 62 -7.11 1.50 2.69
C ALA A 62 -8.33 1.90 1.83
N GLY A 63 -9.41 2.38 2.47
CA GLY A 63 -10.71 2.52 1.82
C GLY A 63 -10.78 3.44 0.60
N GLY A 64 -9.80 4.33 0.41
CA GLY A 64 -9.71 5.20 -0.76
C GLY A 64 -9.13 4.52 -2.02
N TRP A 65 -8.72 3.27 -1.93
CA TRP A 65 -8.05 2.54 -3.02
C TRP A 65 -8.87 1.35 -3.49
N HIS A 66 -8.82 1.10 -4.78
CA HIS A 66 -9.53 0.01 -5.45
C HIS A 66 -8.64 -1.22 -5.64
N ASN A 67 -7.39 -1.01 -6.05
CA ASN A 67 -6.40 -2.06 -6.24
C ASN A 67 -4.98 -1.56 -5.94
N LEU A 68 -4.05 -2.50 -5.82
CA LEU A 68 -2.62 -2.27 -5.71
C LEU A 68 -1.91 -3.42 -6.44
N GLU A 69 -0.93 -3.11 -7.26
CA GLU A 69 -0.19 -4.10 -8.04
C GLU A 69 1.30 -3.80 -7.93
N ILE A 70 2.08 -4.81 -7.57
CA ILE A 70 3.53 -4.70 -7.47
C ILE A 70 4.13 -4.84 -8.87
N LEU A 71 5.03 -3.93 -9.23
CA LEU A 71 5.72 -3.92 -10.51
C LEU A 71 6.92 -4.89 -10.50
#